data_AF-A0A812HWM4-F1
#
_entry.id   AF-A0A812HWM4-F1
#
_cell.length_a   1.000
_cell.length_b   1.000
_cell.length_c   1.000
_cell.angle_alpha   90.00
_cell.angle_beta   90.00
_cell.angle_gamma   90.00
#
_symmetry.space_group_name_H-M   'P 1'
#
loop_
_entity.id
_entity.type
_entity.pdbx_description
1 polymer ?
#
loop_
_entity_poly.entity_id
_entity_poly.type
_entity_poly.pdbx_seq_one_letter_code
_entity_poly.pdbx_strand_id
1 'polypeptide(L)'
;MLDVINVKGSVVTVDALHCQHETLEKIKEKQAHDVAQVKNNQPKLRTDVVEQFQTVFDAGKEKIVTEIIEKKHARSEERYVFQLKAKLPDN
;
A
#
# COMPACT_ATOMS: atom_id res chain seq x y z
N MET A 1 0.24 4.11 21.59
CA MET A 1 -0.33 5.31 20.89
C MET A 1 -1.67 4.99 20.25
N LEU A 2 -1.77 3.94 19.40
CA LEU A 2 -3.06 3.49 18.87
C LEU A 2 -4.04 3.06 19.97
N ASP A 3 -3.54 2.63 21.13
CA ASP A 3 -4.34 2.12 22.25
C ASP A 3 -5.37 3.16 22.73
N VAL A 4 -5.02 4.44 22.74
CA VAL A 4 -5.86 5.55 23.24
C VAL A 4 -6.71 6.24 22.17
N ILE A 5 -6.55 5.87 20.90
CA ILE A 5 -7.29 6.46 19.77
C ILE A 5 -8.33 5.45 19.26
N ASN A 6 -9.57 5.92 19.07
CA ASN A 6 -10.60 5.12 18.39
C ASN A 6 -10.47 5.30 16.87
N VAL A 7 -10.04 4.24 16.20
CA VAL A 7 -9.79 4.21 14.75
C VAL A 7 -10.73 3.27 14.00
N LYS A 8 -11.76 2.72 14.66
CA LYS A 8 -12.66 1.73 14.05
C LYS A 8 -13.25 2.25 12.73
N GLY A 9 -13.14 1.44 11.67
CA GLY A 9 -13.60 1.79 10.32
C GLY A 9 -12.79 2.87 9.59
N SER A 10 -11.74 3.40 10.21
CA SER A 10 -10.85 4.40 9.59
C SER A 10 -9.77 3.75 8.75
N VAL A 11 -9.20 4.51 7.81
CA VAL A 11 -7.98 4.12 7.09
C VAL A 11 -6.79 4.78 7.77
N VAL A 12 -5.86 3.96 8.26
CA VAL A 12 -4.63 4.38 8.93
C VAL A 12 -3.47 4.23 7.94
N THR A 13 -2.93 5.36 7.48
CA THR A 13 -1.72 5.36 6.65
C THR A 13 -0.49 5.38 7.52
N VAL A 14 0.40 4.40 7.39
CA VAL A 14 1.65 4.31 8.17
C VAL A 14 2.87 4.51 7.29
N ASP A 15 3.85 5.25 7.80
CA ASP A 15 5.14 5.41 7.13
C ASP A 15 5.97 4.12 7.19
N ALA A 16 6.82 3.91 6.18
CA ALA A 16 7.65 2.70 6.04
C ALA A 16 8.57 2.45 7.25
N LEU A 17 9.04 3.50 7.92
CA LEU A 17 9.93 3.36 9.09
C LEU A 17 9.23 2.75 10.32
N HIS A 18 7.90 2.77 10.37
CA HIS A 18 7.08 2.24 11.47
C HIS A 18 6.21 1.04 11.05
N CYS A 19 6.58 0.33 9.98
CA CYS A 19 5.89 -0.89 9.53
C CYS A 19 6.23 -2.10 10.43
N GLN A 20 6.02 -1.94 11.74
CA GLN A 20 6.16 -2.98 12.75
C GLN A 20 4.94 -3.90 12.70
N HIS A 21 5.17 -5.21 12.73
CA HIS A 21 4.10 -6.20 12.70
C HIS A 21 3.04 -5.95 13.78
N GLU A 22 3.48 -5.70 15.01
CA GLU A 22 2.62 -5.39 16.15
C GLU A 22 1.71 -4.16 15.92
N THR A 23 2.18 -3.16 15.17
CA THR A 23 1.38 -1.97 14.86
C THR A 23 0.26 -2.31 13.88
N LEU A 24 0.54 -3.12 12.85
CA LEU A 24 -0.47 -3.57 11.89
C LEU A 24 -1.49 -4.51 12.55
N GLU A 25 -1.03 -5.41 13.43
CA GLU A 25 -1.90 -6.27 14.24
C GLU A 25 -2.88 -5.45 15.08
N LYS A 26 -2.41 -4.41 15.77
CA LYS A 26 -3.28 -3.52 16.56
C LYS A 26 -4.32 -2.77 15.71
N ILE A 27 -3.97 -2.35 14.49
CA ILE A 27 -4.93 -1.71 13.56
C ILE A 27 -6.03 -2.71 13.18
N LYS A 28 -5.64 -3.96 12.87
CA LYS A 28 -6.57 -5.05 12.58
C LYS A 28 -7.49 -5.37 13.75
N GLU A 29 -6.94 -5.51 14.97
CA GLU A 29 -7.71 -5.75 16.20
C GLU A 29 -8.75 -4.66 16.45
N LYS A 30 -8.40 -3.40 16.15
CA LYS A 30 -9.30 -2.25 16.27
C LYS A 30 -10.31 -2.12 15.11
N GLN A 31 -10.39 -3.10 14.21
CA GLN A 31 -11.30 -3.11 13.06
C GLN A 31 -11.12 -1.88 12.16
N ALA A 32 -9.87 -1.47 11.98
CA ALA A 32 -9.48 -0.40 11.07
C ALA A 32 -8.77 -1.01 9.85
N HIS A 33 -8.64 -0.20 8.80
CA HIS A 33 -7.88 -0.54 7.60
C HIS A 33 -6.52 0.14 7.65
N ASP A 34 -5.49 -0.48 7.09
CA ASP A 34 -4.15 0.11 6.97
C ASP A 34 -3.72 0.30 5.51
N VAL A 35 -2.87 1.30 5.30
CA VAL A 35 -2.08 1.49 4.08
C VAL A 35 -0.63 1.66 4.50
N ALA A 36 0.19 0.66 4.18
CA ALA A 36 1.60 0.63 4.52
C ALA A 36 2.49 0.68 3.28
N GLN A 37 3.62 1.39 3.38
CA GLN A 37 4.62 1.42 2.32
C GLN A 37 5.55 0.21 2.42
N VAL A 38 5.58 -0.61 1.36
CA VAL A 38 6.52 -1.72 1.21
C VAL A 38 7.78 -1.22 0.49
N LYS A 39 8.91 -1.22 1.19
CA LYS A 39 10.24 -0.82 0.66
C LYS A 39 11.26 -1.91 1.03
N ASN A 40 12.49 -1.51 1.31
CA ASN A 40 13.54 -2.41 1.79
C ASN A 40 13.34 -2.87 3.25
N ASN A 41 12.36 -2.30 3.96
CA ASN A 41 11.95 -2.74 5.30
C ASN A 41 11.32 -4.15 5.28
N GLN A 42 10.81 -4.60 4.14
CA GLN A 42 10.17 -5.92 3.97
C GLN A 42 10.61 -6.53 2.62
N PRO A 43 11.86 -7.00 2.50
CA PRO A 43 12.45 -7.34 1.20
C PRO A 43 11.76 -8.50 0.50
N LYS A 44 11.30 -9.54 1.24
CA LYS A 44 10.56 -10.67 0.65
C LYS A 44 9.22 -10.23 0.08
N LEU A 45 8.42 -9.54 0.89
CA LEU A 45 7.13 -8.98 0.48
C LEU A 45 7.29 -8.03 -0.71
N ARG A 46 8.36 -7.20 -0.71
CA ARG A 46 8.67 -6.32 -1.85
C ARG A 46 8.89 -7.12 -3.13
N THR A 47 9.69 -8.19 -3.07
CA THR A 47 9.92 -9.07 -4.22
C THR A 47 8.61 -9.65 -4.72
N ASP A 48 7.79 -10.25 -3.85
CA ASP A 48 6.52 -10.87 -4.22
C ASP A 48 5.53 -9.88 -4.85
N VAL A 49 5.47 -8.66 -4.33
CA VAL A 49 4.64 -7.58 -4.88
C VAL A 49 5.16 -7.19 -6.27
N VAL A 50 6.46 -6.94 -6.41
CA VAL A 50 7.06 -6.53 -7.69
C VAL A 50 6.84 -7.60 -8.76
N GLU A 51 7.07 -8.87 -8.46
CA GLU A 51 6.89 -9.97 -9.43
C GLU A 51 5.45 -10.09 -9.93
N GLN A 52 4.48 -9.93 -9.01
CA GLN A 52 3.05 -9.96 -9.37
C GLN A 52 2.65 -8.81 -10.29
N PHE A 53 3.11 -7.59 -10.01
CA PHE A 53 2.87 -6.46 -10.90
C PHE A 53 3.62 -6.62 -12.23
N GLN A 54 4.89 -7.02 -12.20
CA GLN A 54 5.70 -7.20 -13.41
C GLN A 54 5.04 -8.17 -14.39
N THR A 55 4.48 -9.28 -13.90
CA THR A 55 3.73 -10.25 -14.73
C THR A 55 2.56 -9.62 -15.48
N VAL A 56 1.86 -8.65 -14.86
CA VAL A 56 0.72 -7.97 -15.47
C VAL A 56 1.17 -6.93 -16.49
N PHE A 57 2.24 -6.18 -16.19
CA PHE A 57 2.82 -5.17 -17.08
C PHE A 57 3.50 -5.80 -18.30
N ASP A 58 4.23 -6.91 -18.13
CA ASP A 58 4.86 -7.65 -19.24
C ASP A 58 3.81 -8.20 -20.22
N ALA A 59 2.62 -8.53 -19.71
CA ALA A 59 1.49 -8.97 -20.51
C ALA A 59 0.69 -7.81 -21.15
N GLY A 60 1.02 -6.54 -20.85
CA GLY A 60 0.27 -5.37 -21.30
C GLY A 60 -1.18 -5.34 -20.78
N LYS A 61 -1.40 -5.85 -19.56
CA LYS A 61 -2.73 -6.03 -18.95
C LYS A 61 -2.96 -5.12 -17.74
N GLU A 62 -2.04 -4.21 -17.46
CA GLU A 62 -2.17 -3.23 -16.40
C GLU A 62 -3.40 -2.34 -16.62
N LYS A 63 -4.07 -2.00 -15.51
CA LYS A 63 -5.23 -1.11 -15.53
C LYS A 63 -5.05 -0.06 -14.46
N ILE A 64 -5.13 1.19 -14.89
CA ILE A 64 -5.16 2.33 -13.98
C ILE A 64 -6.53 2.31 -13.31
N VAL A 65 -6.53 2.21 -11.98
CA VAL A 65 -7.74 2.28 -11.16
C VAL A 65 -8.04 3.72 -10.75
N THR A 66 -7.00 4.54 -10.64
CA THR A 66 -7.15 5.97 -10.34
C THR A 66 -6.04 6.74 -11.05
N GLU A 67 -6.44 7.83 -11.70
CA GLU A 67 -5.56 8.78 -12.38
C GLU A 67 -5.81 10.17 -11.81
N ILE A 68 -4.75 10.86 -11.42
CA ILE A 68 -4.81 12.24 -10.94
C ILE A 68 -3.76 13.05 -11.70
N ILE A 69 -4.21 14.08 -12.42
CA ILE A 69 -3.34 15.02 -13.13
C ILE A 69 -3.54 16.40 -12.52
N GLU A 70 -2.51 16.92 -11.85
CA GLU A 70 -2.51 18.23 -11.20
C GLU A 70 -1.54 19.16 -11.91
N LYS A 71 -2.03 20.32 -12.37
CA LYS A 71 -1.20 21.40 -12.93
C LYS A 71 -1.27 22.63 -12.05
N LYS A 72 -0.15 22.99 -11.40
CA LYS A 72 -0.08 24.14 -10.49
C LYS A 72 1.29 24.81 -10.55
N HIS A 73 1.31 26.14 -10.65
CA HIS A 73 2.53 26.97 -10.65
C HIS A 73 3.64 26.43 -11.58
N ALA A 74 3.30 26.19 -12.85
CA ALA A 74 4.18 25.60 -13.88
C ALA A 74 4.64 24.14 -13.64
N ARG A 75 4.24 23.51 -12.54
CA ARG A 75 4.43 22.08 -12.29
C ARG A 75 3.24 21.28 -12.80
N SER A 76 3.51 20.16 -13.46
CA SER A 76 2.55 19.10 -13.74
C SER A 76 2.92 17.90 -12.88
N GLU A 77 1.96 17.30 -12.20
CA GLU A 77 2.12 16.07 -11.41
C GLU A 77 1.06 15.07 -11.85
N GLU A 78 1.50 13.86 -12.16
CA GLU A 78 0.64 12.75 -12.58
C GLU A 78 0.80 11.61 -11.58
N ARG A 79 -0.32 11.13 -11.02
CA ARG A 79 -0.36 10.01 -10.09
C ARG A 79 -1.26 8.93 -10.67
N TYR A 80 -0.72 7.73 -10.81
CA TYR A 80 -1.41 6.53 -11.29
C TYR A 80 -1.44 5.48 -10.19
N VAL A 81 -2.63 4.93 -9.92
CA VAL A 81 -2.81 3.83 -8.98
C VAL A 81 -3.17 2.57 -9.75
N PHE A 82 -2.38 1.52 -9.56
CA PHE A 82 -2.66 0.17 -10.06
C PHE A 82 -3.03 -0.72 -8.87
N GLN A 83 -3.99 -1.62 -9.05
CA GLN A 83 -4.45 -2.52 -8.00
C GLN A 83 -4.54 -3.95 -8.53
N LEU A 84 -4.00 -4.89 -7.76
CA LEU A 84 -4.12 -6.32 -7.99
C LEU A 84 -4.63 -6.99 -6.73
N LYS A 85 -5.37 -8.10 -6.90
CA LYS A 85 -5.67 -8.98 -5.77
C LYS A 85 -4.39 -9.71 -5.39
N ALA A 86 -3.91 -9.48 -4.18
CA ALA A 86 -2.67 -10.06 -3.70
C ALA A 86 -2.75 -11.60 -3.69
N LYS A 87 -1.71 -12.23 -4.23
CA LYS A 87 -1.41 -13.66 -4.10
C LYS A 87 -0.06 -13.79 -3.40
N LEU A 88 -0.08 -13.70 -2.08
CA LEU A 88 1.12 -13.86 -1.27
C LEU A 88 1.25 -15.32 -0.84
N PRO A 89 2.47 -15.85 -0.71
CA PRO A 89 2.68 -17.19 -0.17
C PRO A 89 2.13 -17.28 1.26
N ASP A 90 1.63 -18.45 1.63
CA ASP A 90 1.31 -18.74 3.04
C ASP A 90 2.64 -18.76 3.83
N ASN A 91 2.69 -17.99 4.92
CA ASN A 91 3.85 -17.93 5.82
C ASN A 91 3.98 -19.20 6.67
#